data_AF-A0A937TUR8-F1
#
_entry.id   AF-A0A937TUR8-F1
#
_cell.length_a   1.000
_cell.length_b   1.000
_cell.length_c   1.000
_cell.angle_alpha   90.00
_cell.angle_beta   90.00
_cell.angle_gamma   90.00
#
_symmetry.space_group_name_H-M   'P 1'
#
loop_
_entity.id
_entity.type
_entity.pdbx_description
1 polymer ?
#
loop_
_entity_poly.entity_id
_entity_poly.type
_entity_poly.pdbx_seq_one_letter_code
_entity_poly.pdbx_strand_id
1 'polypeptide(L)'
;MPQTLTYKILADHLAEGSLEPGATIGIRIDQTLTQDITGTMAMMEYEAMGAPPPATDLSVNYVDHNMMQLGFENADDHAFLRTFSARHGMIFSKPGNGICHQVHLERFSVPGKTLLGADSHTPTCGGAGMIAIGAGGLDVACAIAGRPFALACPKVLNVRLTGRLGPFVTAKDVILYVLELLSTKGNVGWAVEYTGPGIRTLDVPERATIANMGAELGVTTSVFPSDAVTRRFLRWQGREDAWRLLAADRGARYNRTIEIRLSDLEPRVALPHSPDHIARVRDVQGLPVNQVCIGSCTNSSVRDLLTVAAMLKGRHVHPALDLVVAPGSRQVLQ
;
A
#
# COMPACT_ATOMS: atom_id res chain seq x y z
N MET A 1 -26.11 -12.33 4.96
CA MET A 1 -26.29 -11.68 3.64
C MET A 1 -24.97 -11.75 2.90
N PRO A 2 -24.94 -11.81 1.55
CA PRO A 2 -23.68 -11.76 0.79
C PRO A 2 -22.89 -10.49 1.12
N GLN A 3 -21.64 -10.64 1.55
CA GLN A 3 -20.78 -9.53 1.98
C GLN A 3 -19.69 -9.23 0.94
N THR A 4 -19.32 -7.94 0.85
CA THR A 4 -18.10 -7.51 0.15
C THR A 4 -16.87 -8.07 0.86
N LEU A 5 -15.73 -8.18 0.18
CA LEU A 5 -14.49 -8.63 0.83
C LEU A 5 -14.12 -7.72 2.00
N THR A 6 -14.30 -6.41 1.82
CA THR A 6 -14.08 -5.39 2.85
C THR A 6 -14.87 -5.70 4.12
N TYR A 7 -16.18 -5.93 4.00
CA TYR A 7 -17.01 -6.22 5.18
C TYR A 7 -16.74 -7.58 5.80
N LYS A 8 -16.31 -8.59 5.01
CA LYS A 8 -15.90 -9.89 5.59
C LYS A 8 -14.69 -9.71 6.49
N ILE A 9 -13.66 -9.01 6.01
CA ILE A 9 -12.46 -8.75 6.81
C ILE A 9 -12.80 -7.87 8.02
N LEU A 10 -13.58 -6.79 7.85
CA LEU A 10 -13.98 -5.95 8.99
C LEU A 10 -14.82 -6.72 10.03
N ALA A 11 -15.71 -7.62 9.60
CA ALA A 11 -16.52 -8.44 10.50
C ALA A 11 -15.66 -9.40 11.33
N ASP A 12 -14.66 -10.03 10.72
CA ASP A 12 -13.74 -10.95 11.41
C ASP A 12 -12.87 -10.25 12.48
N HIS A 13 -12.75 -8.92 12.41
CA HIS A 13 -11.91 -8.10 13.29
C HIS A 13 -12.70 -7.08 14.11
N LEU A 14 -14.04 -7.09 14.05
CA LEU A 14 -14.88 -6.14 14.77
C LEU A 14 -14.79 -6.40 16.29
N ALA A 15 -14.30 -5.42 17.03
CA ALA A 15 -14.28 -5.42 18.48
C ALA A 15 -15.44 -4.61 19.08
N GLU A 16 -15.79 -3.50 18.44
CA GLU A 16 -16.80 -2.55 18.93
C GLU A 16 -17.66 -1.98 17.79
N GLY A 17 -18.93 -1.69 18.09
CA GLY A 17 -19.86 -1.07 17.15
C GLY A 17 -20.59 -2.05 16.23
N SER A 18 -21.15 -1.52 15.13
CA SER A 18 -21.85 -2.30 14.10
C SER A 18 -21.39 -1.88 12.72
N LEU A 19 -21.35 -2.81 11.76
CA LEU A 19 -20.93 -2.55 10.37
C LEU A 19 -22.00 -1.82 9.55
N GLU A 20 -22.52 -0.73 10.08
CA GLU A 20 -23.41 0.20 9.40
C GLU A 20 -22.58 1.36 8.83
N PRO A 21 -22.65 1.66 7.52
CA PRO A 21 -21.82 2.72 6.93
C PRO A 21 -21.97 4.07 7.65
N GLY A 22 -20.84 4.65 8.06
CA GLY A 22 -20.76 5.90 8.82
C GLY A 22 -20.84 5.76 10.34
N ALA A 23 -21.22 4.59 10.88
CA ALA A 23 -21.16 4.33 12.31
C ALA A 23 -19.70 4.19 12.77
N THR A 24 -19.40 4.65 13.99
CA THR A 24 -18.08 4.40 14.60
C THR A 24 -17.94 2.92 14.95
N ILE A 25 -16.88 2.30 14.47
CA ILE A 25 -16.50 0.92 14.78
C ILE A 25 -15.08 0.89 15.37
N GLY A 26 -14.81 -0.09 16.22
CA GLY A 26 -13.48 -0.43 16.69
C GLY A 26 -13.06 -1.76 16.09
N ILE A 27 -11.91 -1.83 15.41
CA ILE A 27 -11.37 -3.08 14.85
C ILE A 27 -10.08 -3.50 15.55
N ARG A 28 -9.90 -4.80 15.78
CA ARG A 28 -8.61 -5.36 16.17
C ARG A 28 -7.63 -5.20 15.00
N ILE A 29 -6.38 -4.86 15.34
CA ILE A 29 -5.26 -4.76 14.40
C ILE A 29 -4.33 -5.95 14.61
N ASP A 30 -4.07 -6.73 13.56
CA ASP A 30 -3.18 -7.90 13.65
C ASP A 30 -1.71 -7.53 13.43
N GLN A 31 -1.44 -6.56 12.55
CA GLN A 31 -0.09 -6.14 12.22
C GLN A 31 0.08 -4.62 12.31
N THR A 32 1.26 -4.16 12.69
CA THR A 32 1.62 -2.75 12.65
C THR A 32 2.94 -2.48 11.93
N LEU A 33 3.02 -1.29 11.33
CA LEU A 33 4.18 -0.81 10.60
C LEU A 33 4.49 0.62 11.03
N THR A 34 5.75 0.93 11.29
CA THR A 34 6.23 2.32 11.41
C THR A 34 7.50 2.53 10.60
N GLN A 35 7.80 3.78 10.27
CA GLN A 35 9.02 4.18 9.56
C GLN A 35 9.83 5.15 10.42
N ASP A 36 11.07 5.43 10.07
CA ASP A 36 12.06 6.07 10.95
C ASP A 36 11.79 7.54 11.30
N ILE A 37 10.86 8.22 10.63
CA ILE A 37 10.38 9.57 10.98
C ILE A 37 9.24 9.50 12.00
N THR A 38 8.23 8.66 11.76
CA THR A 38 7.02 8.61 12.61
C THR A 38 7.10 7.57 13.73
N GLY A 39 7.94 6.58 13.54
CA GLY A 39 8.13 5.45 14.44
C GLY A 39 8.73 5.84 15.77
N THR A 40 9.72 6.75 15.78
CA THR A 40 10.35 7.19 17.04
C THR A 40 9.30 7.76 18.00
N MET A 41 8.47 8.68 17.53
CA MET A 41 7.38 9.26 18.32
C MET A 41 6.35 8.21 18.74
N ALA A 42 5.91 7.34 17.83
CA ALA A 42 4.94 6.29 18.14
C ALA A 42 5.45 5.33 19.23
N MET A 43 6.74 4.96 19.19
CA MET A 43 7.34 4.08 20.19
C MET A 43 7.50 4.81 21.54
N MET A 44 7.84 6.10 21.55
CA MET A 44 7.87 6.91 22.78
C MET A 44 6.48 7.03 23.41
N GLU A 45 5.43 7.25 22.61
CA GLU A 45 4.04 7.26 23.08
C GLU A 45 3.62 5.91 23.66
N TYR A 46 4.01 4.81 23.02
CA TYR A 46 3.79 3.46 23.53
C TYR A 46 4.48 3.22 24.89
N GLU A 47 5.75 3.65 25.02
CA GLU A 47 6.48 3.57 26.29
C GLU A 47 5.81 4.43 27.38
N ALA A 48 5.39 5.65 27.03
CA ALA A 48 4.71 6.56 27.94
C ALA A 48 3.35 6.02 28.44
N MET A 49 2.66 5.20 27.64
CA MET A 49 1.43 4.52 28.07
C MET A 49 1.67 3.46 29.17
N GLY A 50 2.92 3.04 29.41
CA GLY A 50 3.22 1.95 30.34
C GLY A 50 2.58 0.63 29.91
N ALA A 51 2.40 0.44 28.60
CA ALA A 51 1.67 -0.68 28.04
C ALA A 51 2.39 -2.03 28.27
N PRO A 52 1.64 -3.15 28.39
CA PRO A 52 2.22 -4.49 28.39
C PRO A 52 2.88 -4.81 27.05
N PRO A 53 3.64 -5.92 26.92
CA PRO A 53 4.25 -6.33 25.65
C PRO A 53 3.29 -6.25 24.46
N PRO A 54 3.79 -6.00 23.23
CA PRO A 54 2.94 -5.82 22.05
C PRO A 54 1.89 -6.91 21.91
N ALA A 55 0.63 -6.49 21.72
CA ALA A 55 -0.52 -7.39 21.60
C ALA A 55 -0.84 -7.77 20.15
N THR A 56 -0.18 -7.12 19.18
CA THR A 56 -0.32 -7.43 17.75
C THR A 56 0.47 -8.69 17.41
N ASP A 57 0.06 -9.42 16.37
CA ASP A 57 0.77 -10.61 15.89
C ASP A 57 2.16 -10.25 15.34
N LEU A 58 2.32 -9.02 14.85
CA LEU A 58 3.55 -8.52 14.26
C LEU A 58 3.61 -6.99 14.33
N SER A 59 4.69 -6.44 14.88
CA SER A 59 5.06 -5.03 14.73
C SER A 59 6.42 -4.91 14.07
N VAL A 60 6.54 -4.01 13.09
CA VAL A 60 7.79 -3.78 12.37
C VAL A 60 8.13 -2.30 12.30
N ASN A 61 9.34 -1.93 12.72
CA ASN A 61 9.91 -0.61 12.57
C ASN A 61 10.90 -0.62 11.39
N TYR A 62 10.66 0.22 10.39
CA TYR A 62 11.47 0.32 9.18
C TYR A 62 12.37 1.54 9.20
N VAL A 63 13.56 1.38 8.63
CA VAL A 63 14.46 2.48 8.32
C VAL A 63 14.61 2.59 6.81
N ASP A 64 13.85 3.51 6.22
CA ASP A 64 13.78 3.70 4.76
C ASP A 64 13.61 5.16 4.33
N HIS A 65 13.26 6.09 5.24
CA HIS A 65 13.08 7.50 4.92
C HIS A 65 14.36 8.32 5.12
N ASN A 66 15.06 8.16 6.26
CA ASN A 66 16.30 8.90 6.56
C ASN A 66 17.55 8.07 6.23
N MET A 67 17.65 7.67 4.96
CA MET A 67 18.80 6.90 4.46
C MET A 67 20.06 7.76 4.31
N MET A 68 19.90 9.07 4.10
CA MET A 68 20.99 10.04 4.13
C MET A 68 21.09 10.60 5.54
N GLN A 69 22.17 10.27 6.25
CA GLN A 69 22.42 10.71 7.62
C GLN A 69 22.93 12.15 7.60
N LEU A 70 22.01 13.12 7.65
CA LEU A 70 22.33 14.55 7.58
C LEU A 70 22.77 15.13 8.95
N GLY A 71 22.40 14.46 10.04
CA GLY A 71 22.70 14.86 11.42
C GLY A 71 22.74 13.66 12.38
N PHE A 72 23.06 13.91 13.65
CA PHE A 72 23.13 12.84 14.66
C PHE A 72 21.74 12.33 15.05
N GLU A 73 20.71 13.15 14.87
CA GLU A 73 19.31 12.83 15.17
C GLU A 73 18.86 11.56 14.43
N ASN A 74 19.26 11.39 13.16
CA ASN A 74 18.91 10.19 12.40
C ASN A 74 19.58 8.94 12.98
N ALA A 75 20.84 9.03 13.39
CA ALA A 75 21.56 7.91 13.97
C ALA A 75 20.99 7.53 15.35
N ASP A 76 20.59 8.53 16.14
CA ASP A 76 19.95 8.36 17.45
C ASP A 76 18.55 7.74 17.31
N ASP A 77 17.72 8.23 16.37
CA ASP A 77 16.40 7.66 16.05
C ASP A 77 16.53 6.18 15.64
N HIS A 78 17.48 5.87 14.75
CA HIS A 78 17.71 4.50 14.29
C HIS A 78 18.22 3.60 15.42
N ALA A 79 19.09 4.12 16.29
CA ALA A 79 19.57 3.41 17.46
C ALA A 79 18.44 3.13 18.46
N PHE A 80 17.59 4.12 18.73
CA PHE A 80 16.41 4.00 19.56
C PHE A 80 15.44 2.95 19.02
N LEU A 81 15.05 3.04 17.75
CA LEU A 81 14.13 2.07 17.14
C LEU A 81 14.69 0.65 17.19
N ARG A 82 16.00 0.48 16.96
CA ARG A 82 16.67 -0.82 17.05
C ARG A 82 16.62 -1.41 18.45
N THR A 83 16.97 -0.63 19.48
CA THR A 83 16.99 -1.12 20.87
C THR A 83 15.59 -1.31 21.41
N PHE A 84 14.65 -0.43 21.06
CA PHE A 84 13.24 -0.55 21.38
C PHE A 84 12.64 -1.83 20.79
N SER A 85 12.84 -2.08 19.49
CA SER A 85 12.35 -3.30 18.84
C SER A 85 12.91 -4.55 19.52
N ALA A 86 14.20 -4.56 19.85
CA ALA A 86 14.82 -5.67 20.58
C ALA A 86 14.21 -5.89 21.98
N ARG A 87 13.92 -4.81 22.71
CA ARG A 87 13.30 -4.85 24.05
C ARG A 87 11.88 -5.41 24.03
N HIS A 88 11.08 -5.01 23.03
CA HIS A 88 9.66 -5.33 22.95
C HIS A 88 9.33 -6.52 22.03
N GLY A 89 10.34 -7.19 21.45
CA GLY A 89 10.14 -8.33 20.55
C GLY A 89 9.57 -7.95 19.19
N MET A 90 9.74 -6.70 18.77
CA MET A 90 9.35 -6.23 17.43
C MET A 90 10.47 -6.47 16.41
N ILE A 91 10.11 -6.45 15.12
CA ILE A 91 11.11 -6.53 14.06
C ILE A 91 11.68 -5.14 13.77
N PHE A 92 13.00 -5.04 13.71
CA PHE A 92 13.71 -3.88 13.20
C PHE A 92 14.23 -4.14 11.78
N SER A 93 13.63 -3.49 10.78
CA SER A 93 14.11 -3.54 9.40
C SER A 93 15.19 -2.49 9.19
N LYS A 94 16.44 -2.95 9.14
CA LYS A 94 17.65 -2.12 9.03
C LYS A 94 17.69 -1.26 7.76
N PRO A 95 18.45 -0.14 7.79
CA PRO A 95 18.73 0.64 6.59
C PRO A 95 19.19 -0.25 5.42
N GLY A 96 18.61 -0.02 4.25
CA GLY A 96 18.97 -0.73 3.01
C GLY A 96 18.23 -2.06 2.79
N ASN A 97 17.33 -2.47 3.68
CA ASN A 97 16.43 -3.60 3.42
C ASN A 97 15.38 -3.28 2.35
N GLY A 98 14.91 -2.03 2.30
CA GLY A 98 13.89 -1.59 1.35
C GLY A 98 12.85 -0.68 1.95
N ILE A 99 12.00 -0.16 1.06
CA ILE A 99 10.85 0.67 1.38
C ILE A 99 9.87 -0.15 2.23
N CYS A 100 9.38 0.44 3.31
CA CYS A 100 8.55 -0.21 4.33
C CYS A 100 7.41 -1.02 3.72
N HIS A 101 6.62 -0.42 2.83
CA HIS A 101 5.49 -1.08 2.17
C HIS A 101 5.89 -2.23 1.25
N GLN A 102 6.99 -2.07 0.49
CA GLN A 102 7.49 -3.12 -0.39
C GLN A 102 7.97 -4.32 0.44
N VAL A 103 8.74 -4.07 1.48
CA VAL A 103 9.25 -5.12 2.37
C VAL A 103 8.10 -5.78 3.13
N HIS A 104 7.11 -5.01 3.59
CA HIS A 104 5.93 -5.56 4.26
C HIS A 104 5.10 -6.43 3.32
N LEU A 105 4.89 -5.99 2.07
CA LEU A 105 4.21 -6.76 1.04
C LEU A 105 4.88 -8.11 0.78
N GLU A 106 6.21 -8.10 0.65
CA GLU A 106 7.01 -9.30 0.36
C GLU A 106 7.08 -10.25 1.56
N ARG A 107 7.31 -9.72 2.77
CA ARG A 107 7.74 -10.52 3.93
C ARG A 107 6.69 -10.75 4.99
N PHE A 108 5.67 -9.91 5.05
CA PHE A 108 4.75 -9.89 6.19
C PHE A 108 3.27 -9.89 5.83
N SER A 109 2.87 -9.48 4.62
CA SER A 109 1.46 -9.51 4.23
C SER A 109 0.84 -10.90 4.38
N VAL A 110 -0.36 -10.94 4.96
CA VAL A 110 -1.17 -12.15 5.12
C VAL A 110 -2.61 -11.82 4.71
N PRO A 111 -3.14 -12.42 3.62
CA PRO A 111 -4.48 -12.13 3.15
C PRO A 111 -5.55 -12.11 4.25
N GLY A 112 -6.35 -11.05 4.27
CA GLY A 112 -7.48 -10.77 5.17
C GLY A 112 -7.12 -10.52 6.63
N LYS A 113 -5.85 -10.33 6.95
CA LYS A 113 -5.47 -9.65 8.20
C LYS A 113 -5.63 -8.14 8.04
N THR A 114 -5.61 -7.47 9.17
CA THR A 114 -5.59 -6.01 9.32
C THR A 114 -4.17 -5.50 9.56
N LEU A 115 -3.81 -4.39 8.93
CA LEU A 115 -2.53 -3.70 9.09
C LEU A 115 -2.79 -2.22 9.38
N LEU A 116 -2.22 -1.69 10.46
CA LEU A 116 -2.22 -0.26 10.76
C LEU A 116 -0.79 0.29 10.69
N GLY A 117 -0.56 1.29 9.86
CA GLY A 117 0.77 1.83 9.64
C GLY A 117 0.86 3.32 9.91
N ALA A 118 1.98 3.77 10.50
CA ALA A 118 2.27 5.18 10.73
C ALA A 118 2.77 5.87 9.45
N ASP A 119 2.10 5.57 8.33
CA ASP A 119 2.42 6.02 6.98
C ASP A 119 1.15 5.95 6.10
N SER A 120 0.93 6.98 5.27
CA SER A 120 -0.29 7.11 4.45
C SER A 120 -0.44 6.00 3.41
N HIS A 121 0.66 5.44 2.92
CA HIS A 121 0.68 4.47 1.82
C HIS A 121 0.64 3.01 2.29
N THR A 122 0.37 2.78 3.57
CA THR A 122 0.04 1.47 4.15
C THR A 122 -1.01 0.66 3.35
N PRO A 123 -2.02 1.26 2.69
CA PRO A 123 -2.94 0.57 1.78
C PRO A 123 -2.29 -0.28 0.67
N THR A 124 -0.98 -0.13 0.40
CA THR A 124 -0.20 -0.99 -0.50
C THR A 124 -0.45 -2.49 -0.24
N CYS A 125 -0.53 -2.91 1.03
CA CYS A 125 -0.76 -4.32 1.40
C CYS A 125 -2.17 -4.83 1.04
N GLY A 126 -3.09 -3.93 0.69
CA GLY A 126 -4.37 -4.24 0.07
C GLY A 126 -4.26 -4.99 -1.25
N GLY A 127 -3.13 -4.85 -1.97
CA GLY A 127 -2.82 -5.65 -3.16
C GLY A 127 -2.69 -7.16 -2.89
N ALA A 128 -2.37 -7.54 -1.65
CA ALA A 128 -2.33 -8.92 -1.17
C ALA A 128 -3.62 -9.34 -0.41
N GLY A 129 -4.65 -8.49 -0.41
CA GLY A 129 -5.95 -8.78 0.18
C GLY A 129 -6.06 -8.52 1.69
N MET A 130 -5.24 -7.60 2.22
CA MET A 130 -5.37 -7.10 3.60
C MET A 130 -6.28 -5.87 3.67
N ILE A 131 -6.83 -5.59 4.85
CA ILE A 131 -7.33 -4.26 5.18
C ILE A 131 -6.17 -3.50 5.81
N ALA A 132 -5.56 -2.60 5.04
CA ALA A 132 -4.32 -1.91 5.42
C ALA A 132 -4.55 -0.40 5.42
N ILE A 133 -4.37 0.24 6.57
CA ILE A 133 -4.80 1.61 6.83
C ILE A 133 -3.62 2.43 7.32
N GLY A 134 -3.45 3.63 6.75
CA GLY A 134 -2.53 4.64 7.29
C GLY A 134 -3.19 5.40 8.44
N ALA A 135 -2.45 5.59 9.55
CA ALA A 135 -2.92 6.30 10.73
C ALA A 135 -1.79 7.10 11.40
N GLY A 136 -2.13 7.87 12.44
CA GLY A 136 -1.14 8.60 13.24
C GLY A 136 -0.30 7.66 14.12
N GLY A 137 0.87 8.14 14.56
CA GLY A 137 1.76 7.39 15.46
C GLY A 137 1.06 6.90 16.73
N LEU A 138 0.23 7.75 17.34
CA LEU A 138 -0.52 7.41 18.55
C LEU A 138 -1.54 6.29 18.33
N ASP A 139 -2.25 6.28 17.20
CA ASP A 139 -3.19 5.22 16.88
C ASP A 139 -2.46 3.89 16.70
N VAL A 140 -1.30 3.92 16.05
CA VAL A 140 -0.44 2.75 15.90
C VAL A 140 0.10 2.28 17.25
N ALA A 141 0.55 3.19 18.12
CA ALA A 141 0.97 2.87 19.48
C ALA A 141 -0.17 2.21 20.28
N CYS A 142 -1.40 2.76 20.18
CA CYS A 142 -2.59 2.20 20.80
C CYS A 142 -2.90 0.79 20.28
N ALA A 143 -2.80 0.58 18.97
CA ALA A 143 -2.99 -0.72 18.34
C ALA A 143 -1.93 -1.74 18.80
N ILE A 144 -0.66 -1.35 18.90
CA ILE A 144 0.42 -2.17 19.48
C ILE A 144 0.07 -2.57 20.92
N ALA A 145 -0.50 -1.66 21.71
CA ALA A 145 -0.98 -1.93 23.07
C ALA A 145 -2.28 -2.76 23.14
N GLY A 146 -2.82 -3.20 22.01
CA GLY A 146 -4.02 -4.06 21.94
C GLY A 146 -5.35 -3.30 21.99
N ARG A 147 -5.32 -1.96 21.89
CA ARG A 147 -6.56 -1.16 21.81
C ARG A 147 -7.14 -1.27 20.40
N PRO A 148 -8.47 -1.46 20.26
CA PRO A 148 -9.12 -1.42 18.95
C PRO A 148 -8.87 -0.07 18.25
N PHE A 149 -8.62 -0.12 16.94
CA PHE A 149 -8.53 1.08 16.11
C PHE A 149 -9.94 1.58 15.77
N ALA A 150 -10.24 2.81 16.19
CA ALA A 150 -11.53 3.43 15.95
C ALA A 150 -11.57 4.09 14.56
N LEU A 151 -12.60 3.80 13.78
CA LEU A 151 -12.84 4.40 12.47
C LEU A 151 -14.34 4.51 12.17
N ALA A 152 -14.70 5.40 11.25
CA ALA A 152 -16.03 5.36 10.65
C ALA A 152 -16.11 4.16 9.71
N CYS A 153 -17.11 3.30 9.90
CA CYS A 153 -17.37 2.15 9.04
C CYS A 153 -17.52 2.62 7.58
N PRO A 154 -16.66 2.18 6.65
CA PRO A 154 -16.64 2.76 5.31
C PRO A 154 -17.81 2.26 4.46
N LYS A 155 -18.27 3.10 3.53
CA LYS A 155 -19.00 2.64 2.34
C LYS A 155 -18.02 1.94 1.39
N VAL A 156 -18.49 0.99 0.59
CA VAL A 156 -17.61 0.25 -0.35
C VAL A 156 -17.91 0.67 -1.79
N LEU A 157 -16.89 1.21 -2.45
CA LEU A 157 -16.86 1.47 -3.89
C LEU A 157 -16.24 0.27 -4.60
N ASN A 158 -16.99 -0.37 -5.50
CA ASN A 158 -16.44 -1.37 -6.39
C ASN A 158 -15.81 -0.72 -7.62
N VAL A 159 -14.51 -0.93 -7.83
CA VAL A 159 -13.86 -0.65 -9.10
C VAL A 159 -13.72 -1.97 -9.85
N ARG A 160 -14.64 -2.21 -10.79
CA ARG A 160 -14.72 -3.44 -11.58
C ARG A 160 -13.84 -3.32 -12.82
N LEU A 161 -12.73 -4.05 -12.83
CA LEU A 161 -11.77 -4.10 -13.92
C LEU A 161 -12.12 -5.22 -14.92
N THR A 162 -12.21 -4.88 -16.20
CA THR A 162 -12.43 -5.82 -17.32
C THR A 162 -11.35 -5.68 -18.39
N GLY A 163 -11.24 -6.65 -19.30
CA GLY A 163 -10.20 -6.65 -20.34
C GLY A 163 -8.80 -6.90 -19.77
N ARG A 164 -7.78 -6.44 -20.50
CA ARG A 164 -6.36 -6.54 -20.13
C ARG A 164 -5.63 -5.26 -20.56
N LEU A 165 -4.62 -4.85 -19.80
CA LEU A 165 -3.76 -3.72 -20.16
C LEU A 165 -3.09 -3.93 -21.53
N GLY A 166 -3.06 -2.87 -22.32
CA GLY A 166 -2.37 -2.83 -23.61
C GLY A 166 -0.86 -2.60 -23.48
N PRO A 167 -0.11 -2.60 -24.60
CA PRO A 167 1.31 -2.28 -24.60
C PRO A 167 1.59 -0.91 -23.96
N PHE A 168 2.64 -0.82 -23.15
CA PHE A 168 3.08 0.39 -22.44
C PHE A 168 2.08 0.98 -21.43
N VAL A 169 0.93 0.34 -21.21
CA VAL A 169 -0.01 0.69 -20.14
C VAL A 169 0.24 -0.21 -18.95
N THR A 170 0.27 0.37 -17.76
CA THR A 170 0.68 -0.24 -16.51
C THR A 170 -0.42 -0.09 -15.45
N ALA A 171 -0.21 -0.73 -14.30
CA ALA A 171 -1.06 -0.55 -13.12
C ALA A 171 -1.11 0.91 -12.64
N LYS A 172 -0.04 1.70 -12.86
CA LYS A 172 -0.01 3.13 -12.56
C LYS A 172 -1.09 3.87 -13.35
N ASP A 173 -1.25 3.57 -14.63
CA ASP A 173 -2.24 4.22 -15.48
C ASP A 173 -3.67 3.90 -15.05
N VAL A 174 -3.91 2.71 -14.50
CA VAL A 174 -5.21 2.34 -13.92
C VAL A 174 -5.56 3.25 -12.75
N ILE A 175 -4.65 3.41 -11.79
CA ILE A 175 -4.94 4.20 -10.60
C ILE A 175 -4.91 5.70 -10.87
N LEU A 176 -4.11 6.19 -11.82
CA LEU A 176 -4.21 7.57 -12.31
C LEU A 176 -5.57 7.82 -12.98
N TYR A 177 -6.11 6.85 -13.73
CA TYR A 177 -7.47 6.98 -14.29
C TYR A 177 -8.56 6.96 -13.21
N VAL A 178 -8.42 6.11 -12.19
CA VAL A 178 -9.35 6.13 -11.03
C VAL A 178 -9.26 7.47 -10.30
N LEU A 179 -8.07 8.03 -10.14
CA LEU A 179 -7.83 9.33 -9.51
C LEU A 179 -8.41 10.49 -10.34
N GLU A 180 -8.35 10.42 -11.68
CA GLU A 180 -9.05 11.36 -12.57
C GLU A 180 -10.58 11.33 -12.35
N LEU A 181 -11.16 10.15 -12.10
CA LEU A 181 -12.62 10.00 -11.90
C LEU A 181 -13.10 10.40 -10.51
N LEU A 182 -12.27 10.21 -9.49
CA LEU A 182 -12.65 10.36 -8.08
C LEU A 182 -12.05 11.61 -7.41
N SER A 183 -11.03 12.22 -8.02
CA SER A 183 -10.23 13.31 -7.44
C SER A 183 -9.55 12.92 -6.12
N THR A 184 -8.74 13.85 -5.60
CA THR A 184 -8.13 13.79 -4.26
C THR A 184 -9.10 14.08 -3.11
N LYS A 185 -10.33 14.51 -3.42
CA LYS A 185 -11.31 15.01 -2.43
C LYS A 185 -12.66 14.34 -2.59
N GLY A 186 -13.38 14.23 -1.47
CA GLY A 186 -14.77 13.76 -1.45
C GLY A 186 -14.95 12.26 -1.22
N ASN A 187 -13.87 11.51 -0.99
CA ASN A 187 -13.91 10.05 -0.80
C ASN A 187 -13.65 9.58 0.65
N VAL A 188 -13.61 10.51 1.62
CA VAL A 188 -13.51 10.16 3.05
C VAL A 188 -14.69 9.27 3.46
N GLY A 189 -14.41 8.23 4.25
CA GLY A 189 -15.42 7.26 4.66
C GLY A 189 -15.79 6.24 3.58
N TRP A 190 -15.00 6.15 2.50
CA TRP A 190 -15.09 5.07 1.51
C TRP A 190 -13.90 4.13 1.61
N ALA A 191 -14.11 2.88 1.22
CA ALA A 191 -13.07 1.91 0.89
C ALA A 191 -13.24 1.49 -0.58
N VAL A 192 -12.14 1.23 -1.27
CA VAL A 192 -12.17 0.78 -2.66
C VAL A 192 -11.89 -0.71 -2.73
N GLU A 193 -12.81 -1.45 -3.34
CA GLU A 193 -12.67 -2.88 -3.58
C GLU A 193 -12.55 -3.14 -5.07
N TYR A 194 -11.43 -3.72 -5.50
CA TYR A 194 -11.16 -3.99 -6.90
C TYR A 194 -11.65 -5.39 -7.28
N THR A 195 -12.55 -5.46 -8.26
CA THR A 195 -13.16 -6.73 -8.70
C THR A 195 -13.12 -6.89 -10.22
N GLY A 196 -13.72 -7.97 -10.74
CA GLY A 196 -13.87 -8.19 -12.17
C GLY A 196 -12.78 -9.09 -12.77
N PRO A 197 -13.00 -9.57 -14.01
CA PRO A 197 -12.10 -10.53 -14.65
C PRO A 197 -10.69 -9.98 -14.94
N GLY A 198 -10.55 -8.65 -15.08
CA GLY A 198 -9.29 -7.99 -15.40
C GLY A 198 -8.26 -8.07 -14.27
N ILE A 199 -8.69 -8.21 -13.01
CA ILE A 199 -7.75 -8.31 -11.87
C ILE A 199 -6.82 -9.53 -11.97
N ARG A 200 -7.24 -10.58 -12.70
CA ARG A 200 -6.42 -11.79 -12.90
C ARG A 200 -5.25 -11.56 -13.85
N THR A 201 -5.26 -10.46 -14.60
CA THR A 201 -4.15 -10.08 -15.50
C THR A 201 -3.10 -9.22 -14.81
N LEU A 202 -3.34 -8.82 -13.56
CA LEU A 202 -2.44 -8.00 -12.75
C LEU A 202 -1.76 -8.88 -11.70
N ASP A 203 -0.43 -8.84 -11.62
CA ASP A 203 0.32 -9.47 -10.53
C ASP A 203 0.17 -8.70 -9.19
N VAL A 204 0.66 -9.26 -8.08
CA VAL A 204 0.50 -8.62 -6.76
C VAL A 204 1.20 -7.25 -6.68
N PRO A 205 2.44 -7.05 -7.17
CA PRO A 205 3.03 -5.73 -7.27
C PRO A 205 2.17 -4.73 -8.05
N GLU A 206 1.61 -5.12 -9.19
CA GLU A 206 0.67 -4.28 -9.96
C GLU A 206 -0.59 -3.93 -9.14
N ARG A 207 -1.18 -4.89 -8.42
CA ARG A 207 -2.31 -4.64 -7.51
C ARG A 207 -1.91 -3.71 -6.36
N ALA A 208 -0.70 -3.86 -5.84
CA ALA A 208 -0.16 -3.04 -4.77
C ALA A 208 0.07 -1.60 -5.24
N THR A 209 0.56 -1.35 -6.46
CA THR A 209 0.61 -0.01 -7.08
C THR A 209 -0.77 0.66 -7.07
N ILE A 210 -1.82 -0.09 -7.43
CA ILE A 210 -3.18 0.45 -7.47
C ILE A 210 -3.70 0.71 -6.04
N ALA A 211 -3.47 -0.20 -5.11
CA ALA A 211 -3.93 -0.06 -3.74
C ALA A 211 -3.18 1.05 -2.96
N ASN A 212 -1.87 1.19 -3.21
CA ASN A 212 -0.98 2.22 -2.66
C ASN A 212 -1.57 3.62 -2.87
N MET A 213 -1.95 3.93 -4.11
CA MET A 213 -2.51 5.24 -4.44
C MET A 213 -3.99 5.40 -4.08
N GLY A 214 -4.56 4.46 -3.32
CA GLY A 214 -5.78 4.71 -2.55
C GLY A 214 -5.59 5.86 -1.55
N ALA A 215 -4.36 6.09 -1.09
CA ALA A 215 -4.02 7.23 -0.25
C ALA A 215 -4.36 8.57 -0.93
N GLU A 216 -3.95 8.76 -2.20
CA GLU A 216 -4.23 9.98 -2.96
C GLU A 216 -5.73 10.18 -3.25
N LEU A 217 -6.54 9.11 -3.28
CA LEU A 217 -8.00 9.22 -3.40
C LEU A 217 -8.64 9.78 -2.12
N GLY A 218 -7.95 9.72 -0.98
CA GLY A 218 -8.50 10.06 0.34
C GLY A 218 -9.47 9.00 0.88
N VAL A 219 -9.33 7.74 0.42
CA VAL A 219 -10.13 6.61 0.93
C VAL A 219 -9.49 5.98 2.16
N THR A 220 -10.30 5.27 2.95
CA THR A 220 -9.86 4.56 4.16
C THR A 220 -8.81 3.48 3.85
N THR A 221 -9.06 2.72 2.79
CA THR A 221 -8.19 1.65 2.30
C THR A 221 -8.61 1.25 0.89
N SER A 222 -7.72 0.54 0.22
CA SER A 222 -7.98 -0.18 -1.03
C SER A 222 -7.72 -1.68 -0.83
N VAL A 223 -8.48 -2.56 -1.48
CA VAL A 223 -8.31 -4.02 -1.35
C VAL A 223 -8.58 -4.77 -2.65
N PHE A 224 -7.71 -5.74 -2.95
CA PHE A 224 -7.89 -6.76 -3.98
C PHE A 224 -8.22 -8.11 -3.34
N PRO A 225 -8.87 -9.05 -4.05
CA PRO A 225 -9.05 -10.40 -3.54
C PRO A 225 -7.73 -11.15 -3.42
N SER A 226 -7.70 -12.14 -2.54
CA SER A 226 -6.64 -13.14 -2.50
C SER A 226 -7.03 -14.34 -3.33
N ASP A 227 -6.39 -14.49 -4.49
CA ASP A 227 -6.70 -15.49 -5.50
C ASP A 227 -5.45 -16.31 -5.87
N ALA A 228 -5.49 -17.02 -7.00
CA ALA A 228 -4.35 -17.80 -7.48
C ALA A 228 -3.11 -16.94 -7.81
N VAL A 229 -3.30 -15.65 -8.12
CA VAL A 229 -2.18 -14.71 -8.33
C VAL A 229 -1.52 -14.41 -7.00
N THR A 230 -2.31 -14.14 -5.95
CA THR A 230 -1.81 -13.94 -4.59
C THR A 230 -1.09 -15.19 -4.07
N ARG A 231 -1.64 -16.38 -4.34
CA ARG A 231 -0.98 -17.66 -4.01
C ARG A 231 0.40 -17.78 -4.65
N ARG A 232 0.49 -17.49 -5.96
CA ARG A 232 1.76 -17.58 -6.70
C ARG A 232 2.78 -16.58 -6.17
N PHE A 233 2.37 -15.36 -5.87
CA PHE A 233 3.24 -14.35 -5.27
C PHE A 233 3.78 -14.82 -3.92
N LEU A 234 2.90 -15.24 -2.99
CA LEU A 234 3.31 -15.73 -1.68
C LEU A 234 4.24 -16.95 -1.79
N ARG A 235 3.99 -17.86 -2.74
CA ARG A 235 4.89 -18.98 -3.04
C ARG A 235 6.27 -18.51 -3.49
N TRP A 236 6.37 -17.50 -4.37
CA TRP A 236 7.66 -16.91 -4.76
C TRP A 236 8.38 -16.23 -3.61
N GLN A 237 7.65 -15.74 -2.60
CA GLN A 237 8.22 -15.23 -1.36
C GLN A 237 8.57 -16.34 -0.35
N GLY A 238 8.32 -17.62 -0.67
CA GLY A 238 8.53 -18.74 0.25
C GLY A 238 7.50 -18.82 1.39
N ARG A 239 6.32 -18.22 1.20
CA ARG A 239 5.26 -18.01 2.21
C ARG A 239 3.89 -18.52 1.74
N GLU A 240 3.86 -19.60 0.95
CA GLU A 240 2.60 -20.14 0.41
C GLU A 240 1.64 -20.59 1.52
N ASP A 241 2.16 -20.96 2.69
CA ASP A 241 1.41 -21.32 3.90
C ASP A 241 0.55 -20.18 4.45
N ALA A 242 0.95 -18.92 4.21
CA ALA A 242 0.15 -17.74 4.59
C ALA A 242 -1.04 -17.50 3.64
N TRP A 243 -1.11 -18.20 2.50
CA TRP A 243 -2.17 -17.97 1.51
C TRP A 243 -3.51 -18.53 1.98
N ARG A 244 -4.55 -17.71 1.81
CA ARG A 244 -5.95 -18.17 1.83
C ARG A 244 -6.75 -17.53 0.71
N LEU A 245 -7.69 -18.28 0.15
CA LEU A 245 -8.63 -17.78 -0.86
C LEU A 245 -9.60 -16.81 -0.21
N LEU A 246 -9.66 -15.56 -0.69
CA LEU A 246 -10.59 -14.54 -0.21
C LEU A 246 -11.18 -13.78 -1.39
N ALA A 247 -12.50 -13.70 -1.40
CA ALA A 247 -13.26 -12.89 -2.35
C ALA A 247 -14.58 -12.44 -1.70
N ALA A 248 -15.17 -11.40 -2.30
CA ALA A 248 -16.55 -11.02 -2.03
C ALA A 248 -17.49 -12.18 -2.33
N ASP A 249 -18.59 -12.27 -1.58
CA ASP A 249 -19.61 -13.26 -1.83
C ASP A 249 -20.33 -12.98 -3.15
N ARG A 250 -20.80 -14.04 -3.80
CA ARG A 250 -21.65 -13.90 -4.99
C ARG A 250 -22.91 -13.14 -4.61
N GLY A 251 -23.15 -12.02 -5.29
CA GLY A 251 -24.31 -11.16 -5.02
C GLY A 251 -24.09 -10.12 -3.91
N ALA A 252 -22.84 -9.92 -3.44
CA ALA A 252 -22.48 -8.81 -2.57
C ALA A 252 -22.91 -7.47 -3.18
N ARG A 253 -23.53 -6.62 -2.36
CA ARG A 253 -23.98 -5.28 -2.76
C ARG A 253 -22.91 -4.25 -2.42
N TYR A 254 -22.63 -3.37 -3.36
CA TYR A 254 -21.70 -2.25 -3.19
C TYR A 254 -22.48 -0.94 -3.18
N ASN A 255 -21.99 0.06 -2.44
CA ASN A 255 -22.64 1.36 -2.37
C ASN A 255 -22.53 2.12 -3.71
N ARG A 256 -21.45 1.90 -4.46
CA ARG A 256 -21.24 2.41 -5.82
C ARG A 256 -20.40 1.41 -6.61
N THR A 257 -20.58 1.37 -7.93
CA THR A 257 -19.72 0.61 -8.84
C THR A 257 -19.26 1.50 -9.99
N ILE A 258 -17.97 1.43 -10.32
CA ILE A 258 -17.36 2.00 -11.52
C ILE A 258 -16.77 0.84 -12.31
N GLU A 259 -17.05 0.79 -13.61
CA GLU A 259 -16.48 -0.22 -14.49
C GLU A 259 -15.40 0.41 -15.37
N ILE A 260 -14.23 -0.24 -15.42
CA ILE A 260 -13.07 0.22 -16.19
C ILE A 260 -12.63 -0.92 -17.09
N ARG A 261 -12.64 -0.68 -18.40
CA ARG A 261 -12.03 -1.60 -19.36
C ARG A 261 -10.56 -1.26 -19.49
N LEU A 262 -9.70 -2.14 -18.99
CA LEU A 262 -8.24 -1.98 -19.00
C LEU A 262 -7.66 -1.80 -20.40
N SER A 263 -8.32 -2.34 -21.42
CA SER A 263 -7.89 -2.26 -22.82
C SER A 263 -8.17 -0.91 -23.47
N ASP A 264 -9.01 -0.07 -22.85
CA ASP A 264 -9.33 1.28 -23.34
C ASP A 264 -8.42 2.35 -22.67
N LEU A 265 -7.54 1.94 -21.75
CA LEU A 265 -6.60 2.84 -21.08
C LEU A 265 -5.41 3.15 -21.99
N GLU A 266 -4.90 4.37 -21.86
CA GLU A 266 -3.68 4.87 -22.51
C GLU A 266 -2.68 5.31 -21.42
N PRO A 267 -1.37 5.44 -21.72
CA PRO A 267 -0.39 5.94 -20.76
C PRO A 267 -0.73 7.34 -20.24
N ARG A 268 -0.61 7.52 -18.92
CA ARG A 268 -1.03 8.71 -18.17
C ARG A 268 0.09 9.24 -17.28
N VAL A 269 0.00 10.53 -17.00
CA VAL A 269 0.94 11.25 -16.14
C VAL A 269 0.17 12.27 -15.30
N ALA A 270 0.53 12.40 -14.02
CA ALA A 270 0.06 13.47 -13.17
C ALA A 270 0.96 14.71 -13.36
N LEU A 271 0.36 15.85 -13.65
CA LEU A 271 1.06 17.12 -13.84
C LEU A 271 1.15 17.90 -12.52
N PRO A 272 2.13 18.82 -12.39
CA PRO A 272 2.20 19.68 -11.23
C PRO A 272 0.93 20.54 -11.04
N HIS A 273 0.54 20.90 -9.81
CA HIS A 273 1.12 20.51 -8.51
C HIS A 273 0.20 19.53 -7.74
N SER A 274 -0.75 18.88 -8.43
CA SER A 274 -1.74 18.01 -7.78
C SER A 274 -1.71 16.61 -8.40
N PRO A 275 -1.80 15.53 -7.60
CA PRO A 275 -1.77 14.18 -8.14
C PRO A 275 -3.00 13.84 -8.99
N ASP A 276 -4.14 14.55 -8.83
CA ASP A 276 -5.33 14.41 -9.69
C ASP A 276 -5.33 15.31 -10.93
N HIS A 277 -4.25 16.07 -11.19
CA HIS A 277 -4.07 16.81 -12.44
C HIS A 277 -3.55 15.87 -13.55
N ILE A 278 -4.40 14.93 -13.97
CA ILE A 278 -4.03 13.85 -14.89
C ILE A 278 -4.09 14.32 -16.34
N ALA A 279 -3.04 14.01 -17.10
CA ALA A 279 -3.00 14.16 -18.55
C ALA A 279 -2.64 12.81 -19.21
N ARG A 280 -2.93 12.68 -20.51
CA ARG A 280 -2.37 11.58 -21.32
C ARG A 280 -0.94 11.94 -21.68
N VAL A 281 -0.05 10.96 -21.67
CA VAL A 281 1.38 11.18 -21.99
C VAL A 281 1.56 11.82 -23.37
N ARG A 282 0.74 11.43 -24.35
CA ARG A 282 0.78 11.98 -25.72
C ARG A 282 0.47 13.48 -25.78
N ASP A 283 -0.35 14.00 -24.86
CA ASP A 283 -0.80 15.39 -24.87
C ASP A 283 0.27 16.34 -24.29
N VAL A 284 1.28 15.79 -23.60
CA VAL A 284 2.41 16.54 -23.01
C VAL A 284 3.76 16.14 -23.61
N GLN A 285 3.73 15.49 -24.77
CA GLN A 285 4.94 15.11 -25.48
C GLN A 285 5.80 16.33 -25.82
N GLY A 286 7.10 16.22 -25.59
CA GLY A 286 8.07 17.29 -25.86
C GLY A 286 8.28 18.25 -24.68
N LEU A 287 7.54 18.08 -23.58
CA LEU A 287 7.83 18.79 -22.32
C LEU A 287 9.24 18.41 -21.83
N PRO A 288 10.17 19.36 -21.67
CA PRO A 288 11.50 19.08 -21.17
C PRO A 288 11.47 18.57 -19.73
N VAL A 289 12.32 17.58 -19.44
CA VAL A 289 12.52 17.02 -18.09
C VAL A 289 14.01 17.09 -17.77
N ASN A 290 14.34 17.51 -16.56
CA ASN A 290 15.74 17.60 -16.09
C ASN A 290 16.18 16.37 -15.28
N GLN A 291 15.23 15.68 -14.64
CA GLN A 291 15.51 14.51 -13.82
C GLN A 291 14.39 13.48 -13.95
N VAL A 292 14.75 12.20 -14.02
CA VAL A 292 13.83 11.07 -13.95
C VAL A 292 14.22 10.19 -12.77
N CYS A 293 13.29 10.01 -11.84
CA CYS A 293 13.46 9.12 -10.70
C CYS A 293 12.58 7.88 -10.90
N ILE A 294 13.21 6.71 -10.89
CA ILE A 294 12.56 5.42 -11.13
C ILE A 294 12.65 4.61 -9.85
N GLY A 295 11.50 4.15 -9.37
CA GLY A 295 11.41 3.43 -8.10
C GLY A 295 11.03 4.35 -6.95
N SER A 296 9.89 4.02 -6.34
CA SER A 296 9.34 4.64 -5.14
C SER A 296 8.51 3.60 -4.38
N CYS A 297 7.78 4.00 -3.34
CA CYS A 297 6.84 3.11 -2.65
C CYS A 297 5.73 2.56 -3.58
N THR A 298 5.49 3.16 -4.74
CA THR A 298 4.42 2.78 -5.67
C THR A 298 4.88 1.81 -6.77
N ASN A 299 6.07 2.00 -7.35
CA ASN A 299 6.52 1.33 -8.58
C ASN A 299 8.02 1.00 -8.54
N SER A 300 8.41 0.06 -7.69
CA SER A 300 9.83 -0.30 -7.48
C SER A 300 10.06 -1.80 -7.44
N SER A 301 9.13 -2.58 -8.00
CA SER A 301 9.25 -4.04 -8.10
C SER A 301 10.24 -4.45 -9.21
N VAL A 302 10.63 -5.73 -9.21
CA VAL A 302 11.46 -6.32 -10.27
C VAL A 302 10.84 -6.05 -11.66
N ARG A 303 9.52 -6.14 -11.79
CA ARG A 303 8.83 -5.90 -13.06
C ARG A 303 8.96 -4.45 -13.51
N ASP A 304 8.81 -3.48 -12.61
CA ASP A 304 8.96 -2.06 -12.92
C ASP A 304 10.38 -1.79 -13.45
N LEU A 305 11.39 -2.28 -12.74
CA LEU A 305 12.79 -2.08 -13.10
C LEU A 305 13.17 -2.79 -14.41
N LEU A 306 12.70 -4.02 -14.63
CA LEU A 306 12.95 -4.76 -15.87
C LEU A 306 12.28 -4.09 -17.08
N THR A 307 11.10 -3.48 -16.90
CA THR A 307 10.42 -2.73 -17.95
C THR A 307 11.27 -1.54 -18.39
N VAL A 308 11.76 -0.77 -17.42
CA VAL A 308 12.66 0.37 -17.66
C VAL A 308 13.97 -0.10 -18.31
N ALA A 309 14.58 -1.17 -17.79
CA ALA A 309 15.81 -1.71 -18.35
C ALA A 309 15.63 -2.16 -19.81
N ALA A 310 14.49 -2.76 -20.15
CA ALA A 310 14.16 -3.13 -21.52
C ALA A 310 14.01 -1.91 -22.43
N MET A 311 13.39 -0.83 -21.95
CA MET A 311 13.26 0.43 -22.70
C MET A 311 14.62 1.12 -22.94
N LEU A 312 15.54 1.03 -21.98
CA LEU A 312 16.87 1.64 -22.06
C LEU A 312 17.93 0.74 -22.72
N LYS A 313 17.61 -0.51 -23.06
CA LYS A 313 18.59 -1.45 -23.62
C LYS A 313 19.25 -0.91 -24.89
N GLY A 314 20.59 -0.80 -24.86
CA GLY A 314 21.39 -0.28 -25.97
C GLY A 314 21.31 1.23 -26.16
N ARG A 315 20.69 1.96 -25.22
CA ARG A 315 20.56 3.42 -25.23
C ARG A 315 21.32 4.02 -24.04
N HIS A 316 21.66 5.30 -24.17
CA HIS A 316 22.21 6.10 -23.08
C HIS A 316 21.22 7.18 -22.71
N VAL A 317 21.23 7.56 -21.44
CA VAL A 317 20.49 8.72 -20.94
C VAL A 317 21.02 9.99 -21.61
N HIS A 318 20.13 10.94 -21.89
CA HIS A 318 20.52 12.21 -22.48
C HIS A 318 21.52 12.96 -21.56
N PRO A 319 22.62 13.57 -22.06
CA PRO A 319 23.66 14.16 -21.21
C PRO A 319 23.20 15.26 -20.25
N ALA A 320 22.06 15.90 -20.53
CA ALA A 320 21.46 16.93 -19.70
C ALA A 320 20.34 16.42 -18.78
N LEU A 321 20.16 15.10 -18.66
CA LEU A 321 19.14 14.45 -17.85
C LEU A 321 19.79 13.61 -16.75
N ASP A 322 19.40 13.85 -15.49
CA ASP A 322 19.77 12.98 -14.39
C ASP A 322 18.79 11.80 -14.30
N LEU A 323 19.31 10.57 -14.25
CA LEU A 323 18.53 9.36 -14.03
C LEU A 323 18.90 8.73 -12.69
N VAL A 324 17.90 8.58 -11.81
CA VAL A 324 18.03 7.87 -10.54
C VAL A 324 17.18 6.62 -10.56
N VAL A 325 17.71 5.50 -10.08
CA VAL A 325 16.99 4.23 -9.96
C VAL A 325 17.09 3.71 -8.53
N ALA A 326 15.95 3.51 -7.88
CA ALA A 326 15.82 3.08 -6.50
C ALA A 326 14.97 1.79 -6.42
N PRO A 327 15.60 0.60 -6.31
CA PRO A 327 14.87 -0.64 -6.09
C PRO A 327 14.06 -0.61 -4.79
N GLY A 328 12.88 -1.24 -4.80
CA GLY A 328 11.95 -1.18 -3.67
C GLY A 328 12.42 -1.96 -2.46
N SER A 329 13.25 -2.99 -2.67
CA SER A 329 13.86 -3.76 -1.60
C SER A 329 15.22 -4.33 -2.02
N ARG A 330 15.98 -4.80 -1.02
CA ARG A 330 17.22 -5.52 -1.26
C ARG A 330 17.02 -6.78 -2.09
N GLN A 331 15.88 -7.46 -1.93
CA GLN A 331 15.52 -8.62 -2.74
C GLN A 331 15.29 -8.21 -4.20
N VAL A 332 14.64 -7.08 -4.45
CA VAL A 332 14.42 -6.60 -5.83
C VAL A 332 15.74 -6.23 -6.53
N LEU A 333 16.72 -5.71 -5.77
CA LEU A 333 18.05 -5.37 -6.28
C LEU A 333 18.89 -6.61 -6.65
N GLN A 334 18.66 -7.75 -6.00
CA GLN A 334 19.45 -8.99 -6.14
C GLN A 334 18.94 -9.89 -7.26
#